data_AF-A0A1S0TL44-F1
#
_entry.id   AF-A0A1S0TL44-F1
#
_cell.length_a   1.000
_cell.length_b   1.000
_cell.length_c   1.000
_cell.angle_alpha   90.00
_cell.angle_beta   90.00
_cell.angle_gamma   90.00
#
_symmetry.space_group_name_H-M   'P 1'
#
loop_
_entity.id
_entity.type
_entity.pdbx_description
1 polymer ?
#
loop_
_entity_poly.entity_id
_entity_poly.type
_entity_poly.pdbx_seq_one_letter_code
_entity_poly.pdbx_strand_id
1 'polypeptide(L)'
;MAYHSTENNFKWLSPFNDHNKLAILCTEDNRQLIMHRSGIPLLQRLFQHQALCWPEIERHVPSRHIALVWFMQALQYCEVNHVLNWKKPGIQYNRTFQILITRAAFALVCQQTNDIALYGLMKYADLFRMLFEDNNNDRSTICQQIRNTNKDLFQRCHADKPGDKLRLLSKMCSGHSTVRLIRMIAFFQRFASDCNTLHDFIINILPQYSSFGEALSNDIYFMNLLSNYLISTINSDSRLQEIILKTRFHLQLFSITAVKLQRQLDEANMLASITY
;
A
#
# COMPACT_ATOMS: atom_id res chain seq x y z
N MET A 1 22.10 -24.95 30.65
CA MET A 1 21.04 -25.66 29.91
C MET A 1 20.62 -24.79 28.75
N ALA A 2 20.95 -25.22 27.53
CA ALA A 2 20.63 -24.51 26.31
C ALA A 2 19.14 -24.70 25.98
N TYR A 3 18.36 -23.63 26.04
CA TYR A 3 17.04 -23.60 25.41
C TYR A 3 17.25 -23.41 23.92
N HIS A 4 17.29 -24.51 23.18
CA HIS A 4 16.98 -24.50 21.76
C HIS A 4 15.46 -24.31 21.63
N SER A 5 15.01 -23.08 21.38
CA SER A 5 13.66 -22.88 20.83
C SER A 5 13.75 -23.13 19.33
N THR A 6 13.25 -24.30 18.96
CA THR A 6 12.93 -24.75 17.62
C THR A 6 12.14 -23.71 16.80
N GLU A 7 12.61 -23.49 15.58
CA GLU A 7 11.91 -22.92 14.41
C GLU A 7 11.47 -21.44 14.49
N ASN A 8 12.44 -20.54 14.28
CA ASN A 8 12.15 -19.18 13.78
C ASN A 8 11.63 -19.28 12.33
N ASN A 9 10.34 -19.60 12.16
CA ASN A 9 9.65 -19.29 10.93
C ASN A 9 9.74 -17.79 10.72
N PHE A 10 10.44 -17.35 9.67
CA PHE A 10 10.54 -15.94 9.30
C PHE A 10 9.13 -15.40 9.08
N LYS A 11 8.61 -14.65 10.06
CA LYS A 11 7.27 -14.06 10.00
C LYS A 11 7.14 -13.05 8.86
N TRP A 12 8.25 -12.47 8.42
CA TRP A 12 8.29 -11.42 7.43
C TRP A 12 8.86 -11.92 6.10
N LEU A 13 8.31 -11.43 5.01
CA LEU A 13 8.85 -11.51 3.66
C LEU A 13 10.09 -10.63 3.53
N SER A 14 10.90 -10.93 2.51
CA SER A 14 12.02 -10.07 2.11
C SER A 14 11.59 -8.60 1.90
N PRO A 15 12.42 -7.60 2.26
CA PRO A 15 13.77 -7.73 2.83
C PRO A 15 13.78 -7.82 4.37
N PHE A 16 12.62 -7.87 5.03
CA PHE A 16 12.53 -7.88 6.50
C PHE A 16 12.75 -9.26 7.13
N ASN A 17 13.16 -10.26 6.33
CA ASN A 17 13.70 -11.53 6.81
C ASN A 17 15.23 -11.48 7.03
N ASP A 18 15.91 -10.36 6.74
CA ASP A 18 17.35 -10.21 6.99
C ASP A 18 17.63 -9.74 8.43
N HIS A 19 18.04 -10.67 9.28
CA HIS A 19 18.37 -10.39 10.68
C HIS A 19 19.54 -9.41 10.87
N ASN A 20 20.53 -9.42 9.96
CA ASN A 20 21.70 -8.54 10.10
C ASN A 20 21.31 -7.10 9.83
N LYS A 21 20.53 -6.84 8.77
CA LYS A 21 20.00 -5.51 8.48
C LYS A 21 19.07 -5.02 9.59
N LEU A 22 18.22 -5.91 10.13
CA LEU A 22 17.36 -5.57 11.26
C LEU A 22 18.15 -5.26 12.54
N ALA A 23 19.21 -6.00 12.86
CA ALA A 23 20.02 -5.73 14.04
C ALA A 23 20.66 -4.32 14.02
N ILE A 24 21.10 -3.86 12.85
CA ILE A 24 21.66 -2.51 12.68
C ILE A 24 20.55 -1.44 12.73
N LEU A 25 19.33 -1.76 12.25
CA LEU A 25 18.19 -0.85 12.31
C LEU A 25 17.64 -0.69 13.74
N CYS A 26 17.50 -1.80 14.47
CA CYS A 26 16.74 -1.89 15.72
C CYS A 26 17.54 -1.48 16.96
N THR A 27 18.02 -0.25 16.96
CA THR A 27 18.74 0.40 18.08
C THR A 27 17.84 1.41 18.78
N GLU A 28 18.15 1.75 20.04
CA GLU A 28 17.40 2.79 20.76
C GLU A 28 17.50 4.17 20.08
N ASP A 29 18.65 4.53 19.52
CA ASP A 29 18.83 5.79 18.79
C ASP A 29 17.86 5.90 17.60
N ASN A 30 17.78 4.86 16.78
CA ASN A 30 16.83 4.80 15.66
C ASN A 30 15.38 4.77 16.15
N ARG A 31 15.08 4.09 17.26
CA ARG A 31 13.76 4.11 17.87
C ARG A 31 13.36 5.53 18.26
N GLN A 32 14.25 6.28 18.91
CA GLN A 32 14.01 7.68 19.26
C GLN A 32 13.76 8.53 18.02
N LEU A 33 14.58 8.39 16.98
CA LEU A 33 14.40 9.12 15.72
C LEU A 33 13.07 8.81 15.01
N ILE A 34 12.61 7.56 15.04
CA ILE A 34 11.38 7.15 14.35
C ILE A 34 10.13 7.50 15.16
N MET A 35 10.16 7.22 16.47
CA MET A 35 8.98 7.30 17.33
C MET A 35 8.74 8.70 17.90
N HIS A 36 9.78 9.45 18.25
CA HIS A 36 9.62 10.74 18.91
C HIS A 36 9.33 11.89 17.94
N ARG A 37 8.69 12.95 18.45
CA ARG A 37 8.42 14.17 17.68
C ARG A 37 9.69 14.88 17.21
N SER A 38 10.78 14.80 17.99
CA SER A 38 12.08 15.40 17.66
C SER A 38 12.69 14.84 16.37
N GLY A 39 12.38 13.59 16.01
CA GLY A 39 12.89 12.97 14.79
C GLY A 39 12.10 13.29 13.52
N ILE A 40 10.89 13.86 13.63
CA ILE A 40 10.00 14.13 12.48
C ILE A 40 10.69 14.99 11.40
N PRO A 41 11.42 16.08 11.71
CA PRO A 41 12.08 16.89 10.68
C PRO A 41 13.15 16.12 9.90
N LEU A 42 13.84 15.17 10.53
CA LEU A 42 14.79 14.30 9.82
C LEU A 42 14.04 13.32 8.92
N LEU A 43 13.00 12.65 9.42
CA LEU A 43 12.19 11.72 8.63
C LEU A 43 11.60 12.40 7.41
N GLN A 44 11.01 13.59 7.56
CA GLN A 44 10.43 14.36 6.46
C GLN A 44 11.48 14.71 5.40
N ARG A 45 12.69 15.12 5.81
CA ARG A 45 13.80 15.36 4.87
C ARG A 45 14.18 14.09 4.12
N LEU A 46 14.36 12.97 4.81
CA LEU A 46 14.69 11.69 4.19
C LEU A 46 13.59 11.23 3.22
N PHE A 47 12.32 11.42 3.57
CA PHE A 47 11.21 11.09 2.69
C PHE A 47 11.12 11.98 1.45
N GLN A 48 11.56 13.24 1.51
CA GLN A 48 11.52 14.16 0.36
C GLN A 48 12.71 13.98 -0.59
N HIS A 49 13.80 13.40 -0.11
CA HIS A 49 15.05 13.41 -0.84
C HIS A 49 15.00 12.46 -2.04
N GLN A 50 15.19 12.98 -3.24
CA GLN A 50 15.41 12.16 -4.45
C GLN A 50 16.59 11.18 -4.28
N ALA A 51 17.53 11.49 -3.38
CA ALA A 51 18.68 10.65 -3.06
C ALA A 51 18.27 9.37 -2.33
N LEU A 52 17.11 9.31 -1.64
CA LEU A 52 16.58 8.04 -1.10
C LEU A 52 16.52 6.96 -2.19
N CYS A 53 16.43 7.37 -3.46
CA CYS A 53 16.23 6.50 -4.61
C CYS A 53 17.43 6.44 -5.54
N TRP A 54 18.56 7.03 -5.14
CA TRP A 54 19.78 6.91 -5.90
C TRP A 54 20.44 5.55 -5.67
N PRO A 55 21.00 4.95 -6.73
CA PRO A 55 21.96 3.86 -6.58
C PRO A 55 23.08 4.30 -5.63
N GLU A 56 23.56 3.38 -4.79
CA GLU A 56 24.71 3.62 -3.89
C GLU A 56 24.54 4.77 -2.88
N ILE A 57 23.29 5.06 -2.46
CA ILE A 57 22.96 6.11 -1.47
C ILE A 57 23.79 6.02 -0.17
N GLU A 58 24.28 4.83 0.18
CA GLU A 58 25.16 4.59 1.32
C GLU A 58 26.45 5.44 1.27
N ARG A 59 26.89 5.88 0.08
CA ARG A 59 28.04 6.79 -0.11
C ARG A 59 27.73 8.26 0.18
N HIS A 60 26.46 8.65 0.18
CA HIS A 60 26.01 10.04 0.28
C HIS A 60 25.29 10.37 1.58
N VAL A 61 25.02 9.35 2.40
CA VAL A 61 24.35 9.49 3.69
C VAL A 61 25.32 9.11 4.80
N PRO A 62 25.38 9.87 5.91
CA PRO A 62 26.20 9.50 7.05
C PRO A 62 25.95 8.05 7.49
N SER A 63 27.02 7.33 7.84
CA SER A 63 26.96 5.90 8.18
C SER A 63 25.88 5.56 9.21
N ARG A 64 25.68 6.43 10.20
CA ARG A 64 24.64 6.33 11.24
C ARG A 64 23.20 6.26 10.72
N HIS A 65 22.93 6.69 9.47
CA HIS A 65 21.58 6.69 8.89
C HIS A 65 21.40 5.65 7.79
N ILE A 66 22.43 4.86 7.46
CA ILE A 66 22.36 3.84 6.40
C ILE A 66 21.21 2.85 6.65
N ALA A 67 21.07 2.36 7.89
CA ALA A 67 19.99 1.44 8.23
C ALA A 67 18.60 2.06 8.09
N LEU A 68 18.44 3.34 8.47
CA LEU A 68 17.19 4.08 8.28
C LEU A 68 16.86 4.27 6.80
N VAL A 69 17.85 4.58 5.98
CA VAL A 69 17.69 4.72 4.52
C VAL A 69 17.27 3.39 3.90
N TRP A 70 17.97 2.30 4.23
CA TRP A 70 17.60 0.96 3.81
C TRP A 70 16.16 0.62 4.22
N PHE A 71 15.77 0.92 5.45
CA PHE A 71 14.42 0.69 5.95
C PHE A 71 13.36 1.45 5.14
N MET A 72 13.61 2.71 4.82
CA MET A 72 12.71 3.53 3.99
C MET A 72 12.63 3.04 2.54
N GLN A 73 13.74 2.57 1.98
CA GLN A 73 13.77 1.94 0.65
C GLN A 73 13.00 0.62 0.64
N ALA A 74 13.16 -0.20 1.68
CA ALA A 74 12.43 -1.45 1.86
C ALA A 74 10.91 -1.23 1.97
N LEU A 75 10.48 -0.10 2.55
CA LEU A 75 9.09 0.35 2.56
C LEU A 75 8.61 0.93 1.21
N GLN A 76 9.42 0.83 0.14
CA GLN A 76 9.08 1.24 -1.22
C GLN A 76 8.80 2.74 -1.37
N TYR A 77 9.37 3.59 -0.51
CA TYR A 77 9.14 5.03 -0.57
C TYR A 77 9.71 5.72 -1.82
N CYS A 78 10.55 5.05 -2.57
CA CYS A 78 10.98 5.54 -3.88
C CYS A 78 9.87 5.59 -4.92
N GLU A 79 9.00 4.59 -4.91
CA GLU A 79 7.83 4.55 -5.79
C GLU A 79 6.82 5.65 -5.40
N VAL A 80 6.65 5.84 -4.09
CA VAL A 80 5.83 6.92 -3.52
C VAL A 80 6.36 8.28 -3.98
N ASN A 81 7.67 8.53 -3.84
CA ASN A 81 8.29 9.79 -4.26
C ASN A 81 8.18 10.02 -5.77
N HIS A 82 8.27 8.98 -6.59
CA HIS A 82 8.06 9.11 -8.03
C HIS A 82 6.65 9.61 -8.36
N VAL A 83 5.61 9.12 -7.65
CA VAL A 83 4.24 9.63 -7.81
C VAL A 83 4.10 11.06 -7.35
N LEU A 84 4.66 11.41 -6.19
CA LEU A 84 4.59 12.76 -5.63
C LEU A 84 5.25 13.81 -6.53
N ASN A 85 6.41 13.48 -7.10
CA ASN A 85 7.23 14.45 -7.83
C ASN A 85 6.87 14.57 -9.32
N TRP A 86 6.41 13.49 -9.97
CA TRP A 86 6.36 13.44 -11.44
C TRP A 86 4.97 13.22 -12.06
N LYS A 87 4.02 12.60 -11.34
CA LYS A 87 2.77 12.14 -11.99
C LYS A 87 1.54 13.02 -11.79
N LYS A 88 1.46 13.84 -10.74
CA LYS A 88 0.24 14.61 -10.43
C LYS A 88 0.52 15.97 -9.75
N PRO A 89 1.04 16.98 -10.47
CA PRO A 89 1.12 18.33 -9.95
C PRO A 89 -0.31 18.81 -9.59
N GLY A 90 -0.59 19.03 -8.31
CA GLY A 90 -1.89 19.52 -7.82
C GLY A 90 -2.60 18.62 -6.79
N ILE A 91 -2.22 17.35 -6.63
CA ILE A 91 -2.74 16.53 -5.53
C ILE A 91 -1.89 16.74 -4.28
N GLN A 92 -2.50 17.25 -3.21
CA GLN A 92 -1.88 17.34 -1.90
C GLN A 92 -1.96 15.98 -1.21
N TYR A 93 -0.79 15.44 -0.85
CA TYR A 93 -0.68 14.21 -0.09
C TYR A 93 -0.13 14.50 1.30
N ASN A 94 -0.80 13.93 2.31
CA ASN A 94 -0.46 14.06 3.70
C ASN A 94 0.69 13.12 4.11
N ARG A 95 1.84 13.70 4.44
CA ARG A 95 3.02 12.97 4.92
C ARG A 95 2.81 12.30 6.28
N THR A 96 1.76 12.65 7.02
CA THR A 96 1.42 12.00 8.30
C THR A 96 1.18 10.50 8.13
N PHE A 97 0.51 10.09 7.06
CA PHE A 97 0.32 8.67 6.74
C PHE A 97 1.67 7.95 6.61
N GLN A 98 2.62 8.54 5.89
CA GLN A 98 3.97 8.00 5.70
C GLN A 98 4.74 7.89 7.03
N ILE A 99 4.60 8.87 7.93
CA ILE A 99 5.22 8.81 9.26
C ILE A 99 4.62 7.67 10.08
N LEU A 100 3.29 7.58 10.14
CA LEU A 100 2.60 6.59 10.97
C LEU A 100 2.83 5.16 10.49
N ILE A 101 2.83 4.92 9.18
CA ILE A 101 3.17 3.60 8.63
C ILE A 101 4.64 3.25 8.86
N THR A 102 5.57 4.23 8.80
CA THR A 102 6.99 4.02 9.13
C THR A 102 7.16 3.58 10.59
N ARG A 103 6.45 4.25 11.52
CA ARG A 103 6.47 3.90 12.95
C ARG A 103 5.92 2.50 13.18
N ALA A 104 4.77 2.18 12.59
CA ALA A 104 4.15 0.87 12.74
C ALA A 104 5.05 -0.24 12.21
N ALA A 105 5.62 -0.04 11.03
CA ALA A 105 6.58 -0.96 10.43
C ALA A 105 7.80 -1.18 11.33
N PHE A 106 8.40 -0.10 11.86
CA PHE A 106 9.57 -0.21 12.74
C PHE A 106 9.24 -0.98 14.01
N ALA A 107 8.14 -0.65 14.67
CA ALA A 107 7.72 -1.35 15.88
C ALA A 107 7.51 -2.84 15.64
N LEU A 108 6.95 -3.23 14.49
CA LEU A 108 6.76 -4.65 14.16
C LEU A 108 8.06 -5.37 13.86
N VAL A 109 8.93 -4.82 12.98
CA VAL A 109 10.16 -5.51 12.58
C VAL A 109 11.21 -5.55 13.70
N CYS A 110 11.21 -4.54 14.58
CA CYS A 110 12.07 -4.48 15.76
C CYS A 110 11.44 -5.08 17.02
N GLN A 111 10.28 -5.72 16.89
CA GLN A 111 9.57 -6.40 18.00
C GLN A 111 9.25 -5.47 19.20
N GLN A 112 9.12 -4.17 18.95
CA GLN A 112 8.72 -3.15 19.94
C GLN A 112 7.20 -3.04 19.99
N THR A 113 6.50 -4.14 20.27
CA THR A 113 5.03 -4.21 20.16
C THR A 113 4.29 -3.24 21.08
N ASN A 114 4.90 -2.85 22.19
CA ASN A 114 4.35 -1.85 23.11
C ASN A 114 4.18 -0.47 22.44
N ASP A 115 5.05 -0.13 21.48
CA ASP A 115 4.95 1.13 20.73
C ASP A 115 3.71 1.17 19.84
N ILE A 116 3.19 0.01 19.42
CA ILE A 116 1.98 -0.04 18.60
C ILE A 116 0.77 0.52 19.36
N ALA A 117 0.58 0.09 20.61
CA ALA A 117 -0.51 0.58 21.44
C ALA A 117 -0.26 2.03 21.89
N LEU A 118 0.95 2.34 22.36
CA LEU A 118 1.32 3.65 22.86
C LEU A 118 1.09 4.78 21.85
N TYR A 119 1.40 4.53 20.57
CA TYR A 119 1.26 5.52 19.50
C TYR A 119 0.01 5.34 18.64
N GLY A 120 -0.92 4.44 19.03
CA GLY A 120 -2.17 4.21 18.29
C GLY A 120 -1.96 3.68 16.86
N LEU A 121 -0.96 2.82 16.66
CA LEU A 121 -0.49 2.39 15.34
C LEU A 121 -1.17 1.13 14.82
N MET A 122 -2.12 0.53 15.55
CA MET A 122 -2.71 -0.78 15.25
C MET A 122 -3.12 -0.93 13.78
N LYS A 123 -3.87 0.02 13.23
CA LYS A 123 -4.37 -0.05 11.85
C LYS A 123 -3.28 0.14 10.79
N TYR A 124 -2.25 0.92 11.10
CA TYR A 124 -1.07 1.02 10.24
C TYR A 124 -0.24 -0.29 10.29
N ALA A 125 -0.19 -0.93 11.45
CA ALA A 125 0.43 -2.23 11.63
C ALA A 125 -0.26 -3.30 10.77
N ASP A 126 -1.60 -3.27 10.70
CA ASP A 126 -2.38 -4.17 9.83
C ASP A 126 -2.04 -3.95 8.34
N LEU A 127 -1.89 -2.70 7.89
CA LEU A 127 -1.43 -2.40 6.52
C LEU A 127 -0.02 -2.95 6.25
N PHE A 128 0.92 -2.81 7.19
CA PHE A 128 2.27 -3.35 7.06
C PHE A 128 2.26 -4.88 6.96
N ARG A 129 1.48 -5.56 7.82
CA ARG A 129 1.34 -7.03 7.79
C ARG A 129 0.81 -7.51 6.45
N MET A 130 -0.19 -6.84 5.88
CA MET A 130 -0.67 -7.18 4.54
C MET A 130 0.44 -7.17 3.48
N LEU A 131 1.36 -6.21 3.55
CA LEU A 131 2.47 -6.09 2.59
C LEU A 131 3.59 -7.11 2.83
N PHE A 132 3.93 -7.39 4.09
CA PHE A 132 5.21 -8.01 4.43
C PHE A 132 5.10 -9.23 5.33
N GLU A 133 3.97 -9.57 5.91
CA GLU A 133 3.82 -10.82 6.69
C GLU A 133 3.76 -12.02 5.73
N ASP A 134 4.50 -13.09 6.02
CA ASP A 134 4.64 -14.24 5.13
C ASP A 134 3.30 -14.92 4.83
N ASN A 135 2.50 -15.14 5.87
CA ASN A 135 1.16 -15.72 5.75
C ASN A 135 0.12 -14.72 6.29
N ASN A 136 -0.63 -14.09 5.39
CA ASN A 136 -1.61 -13.06 5.76
C ASN A 136 -2.95 -13.28 5.04
N ASN A 137 -4.02 -13.42 5.82
CA ASN A 137 -5.36 -13.71 5.30
C ASN A 137 -5.93 -12.54 4.49
N ASP A 138 -5.74 -11.30 4.95
CA ASP A 138 -6.24 -10.11 4.25
C ASP A 138 -5.61 -9.96 2.86
N ARG A 139 -4.29 -10.17 2.75
CA ARG A 139 -3.61 -10.22 1.43
C ARG A 139 -4.22 -11.31 0.55
N SER A 140 -4.47 -12.49 1.11
CA SER A 140 -5.04 -13.62 0.38
C SER A 140 -6.45 -13.31 -0.15
N THR A 141 -7.28 -12.65 0.67
CA THR A 141 -8.63 -12.19 0.29
C THR A 141 -8.58 -11.21 -0.89
N ILE A 142 -7.73 -10.18 -0.81
CA ILE A 142 -7.56 -9.20 -1.90
C ILE A 142 -7.11 -9.88 -3.20
N CYS A 143 -6.14 -10.78 -3.08
CA CYS A 143 -5.62 -11.54 -4.21
C CYS A 143 -6.66 -12.44 -4.85
N GLN A 144 -7.48 -13.12 -4.05
CA GLN A 144 -8.57 -13.94 -4.56
C GLN A 144 -9.61 -13.10 -5.29
N GLN A 145 -9.94 -11.91 -4.77
CA GLN A 145 -10.88 -10.99 -5.42
C GLN A 145 -10.38 -10.53 -6.81
N ILE A 146 -9.11 -10.17 -6.92
CA ILE A 146 -8.50 -9.78 -8.21
C ILE A 146 -8.50 -10.97 -9.17
N ARG A 147 -8.20 -12.17 -8.70
CA ARG A 147 -8.20 -13.39 -9.51
C ARG A 147 -9.58 -13.72 -10.04
N ASN A 148 -10.61 -13.65 -9.19
CA ASN A 148 -12.00 -13.87 -9.55
C ASN A 148 -12.46 -12.84 -10.60
N THR A 149 -12.17 -11.57 -10.36
CA THR A 149 -12.52 -10.46 -11.27
C THR A 149 -11.86 -10.63 -12.64
N ASN A 150 -10.58 -11.02 -12.68
CA ASN A 150 -9.90 -11.29 -13.94
C ASN A 150 -10.51 -12.50 -14.66
N LYS A 151 -10.77 -13.61 -13.95
CA LYS A 151 -11.38 -14.81 -14.56
C LYS A 151 -12.75 -14.49 -15.17
N ASP A 152 -13.60 -13.77 -14.46
CA ASP A 152 -14.92 -13.31 -14.94
C ASP A 152 -14.79 -12.44 -16.19
N LEU A 153 -13.85 -11.49 -16.21
CA LEU A 153 -13.57 -10.65 -17.37
C LEU A 153 -13.22 -11.46 -18.63
N PHE A 154 -12.29 -12.41 -18.51
CA PHE A 154 -11.88 -13.24 -19.65
C PHE A 154 -13.06 -14.09 -20.18
N GLN A 155 -13.88 -14.62 -19.27
CA GLN A 155 -15.07 -15.40 -19.64
C GLN A 155 -16.10 -14.55 -20.40
N ARG A 156 -16.41 -13.34 -19.91
CA ARG A 156 -17.37 -12.43 -20.57
C ARG A 156 -16.89 -11.94 -21.92
N CYS A 157 -15.58 -11.79 -22.09
CA CYS A 157 -14.99 -11.29 -23.32
C CYS A 157 -14.66 -12.40 -24.33
N HIS A 158 -15.05 -13.66 -24.05
CA HIS A 158 -14.75 -14.83 -24.90
C HIS A 158 -13.27 -14.93 -25.31
N ALA A 159 -12.37 -14.46 -24.45
CA ALA A 159 -10.94 -14.50 -24.69
C ALA A 159 -10.34 -15.81 -24.18
N ASP A 160 -9.24 -16.25 -24.80
CA ASP A 160 -8.57 -17.50 -24.41
C ASP A 160 -8.24 -17.55 -22.92
N LYS A 161 -8.30 -18.76 -22.36
CA LYS A 161 -8.07 -18.98 -20.93
C LYS A 161 -6.69 -18.42 -20.55
N PRO A 162 -6.62 -17.53 -19.54
CA PRO A 162 -5.40 -16.77 -19.23
C PRO A 162 -4.41 -17.57 -18.36
N GLY A 163 -4.08 -18.82 -18.75
CA GLY A 163 -3.27 -19.74 -17.95
C GLY A 163 -1.98 -19.11 -17.40
N ASP A 164 -1.16 -18.55 -18.28
CA ASP A 164 0.11 -17.92 -17.90
C ASP A 164 -0.07 -16.64 -17.09
N LYS A 165 -1.10 -15.85 -17.40
CA LYS A 165 -1.41 -14.60 -16.68
C LYS A 165 -1.90 -14.88 -15.26
N LEU A 166 -2.68 -15.95 -15.05
CA LEU A 166 -3.09 -16.40 -13.72
C LEU A 166 -1.90 -16.93 -12.90
N ARG A 167 -0.93 -17.58 -13.56
CA ARG A 167 0.32 -18.00 -12.91
C ARG A 167 1.15 -16.79 -12.45
N LEU A 168 1.28 -15.76 -13.28
CA LEU A 168 1.96 -14.51 -12.92
C LEU A 168 1.24 -13.79 -11.77
N LEU A 169 -0.08 -13.68 -11.82
CA LEU A 169 -0.88 -13.11 -10.74
C LEU A 169 -0.65 -13.87 -9.41
N SER A 170 -0.62 -15.21 -9.47
CA SER A 170 -0.36 -16.04 -8.29
C SER A 170 1.04 -15.77 -7.70
N LYS A 171 2.06 -15.61 -8.56
CA LYS A 171 3.40 -15.20 -8.14
C LYS A 171 3.40 -13.82 -7.48
N MET A 172 2.72 -12.84 -8.08
CA MET A 172 2.63 -11.48 -7.55
C MET A 172 1.88 -11.42 -6.21
N CYS A 173 0.92 -12.32 -6.00
CA CYS A 173 0.13 -12.46 -4.79
C CYS A 173 0.86 -13.16 -3.64
N SER A 174 1.81 -14.04 -3.96
CA SER A 174 2.59 -14.76 -2.96
C SER A 174 3.46 -13.85 -2.09
N GLY A 175 3.83 -12.66 -2.58
CA GLY A 175 4.74 -11.74 -1.88
C GLY A 175 6.22 -12.14 -1.94
N HIS A 176 6.54 -13.39 -2.29
CA HIS A 176 7.91 -13.87 -2.51
C HIS A 176 8.51 -13.45 -3.87
N SER A 177 7.67 -12.99 -4.79
CA SER A 177 8.10 -12.44 -6.07
C SER A 177 8.69 -11.03 -5.89
N THR A 178 9.70 -10.70 -6.69
CA THR A 178 10.21 -9.31 -6.82
C THR A 178 9.12 -8.34 -7.27
N VAL A 179 8.20 -8.84 -8.09
CA VAL A 179 7.01 -8.12 -8.55
C VAL A 179 5.85 -8.49 -7.62
N ARG A 180 5.43 -7.55 -6.76
CA ARG A 180 4.31 -7.74 -5.80
C ARG A 180 3.06 -7.02 -6.27
N LEU A 181 1.91 -7.65 -6.11
CA LEU A 181 0.63 -7.05 -6.50
C LEU A 181 0.25 -5.86 -5.61
N ILE A 182 0.26 -6.08 -4.28
CA ILE A 182 -0.01 -5.05 -3.30
C ILE A 182 1.31 -4.36 -2.96
N ARG A 183 1.37 -3.04 -3.16
CA ARG A 183 2.56 -2.20 -2.98
C ARG A 183 2.23 -1.01 -2.09
N MET A 184 3.24 -0.45 -1.41
CA MET A 184 3.06 0.72 -0.54
C MET A 184 2.39 1.89 -1.26
N ILE A 185 2.73 2.09 -2.54
CA ILE A 185 2.14 3.13 -3.39
C ILE A 185 0.61 3.07 -3.46
N ALA A 186 0.01 1.87 -3.44
CA ALA A 186 -1.44 1.71 -3.50
C ALA A 186 -2.10 2.21 -2.20
N PHE A 187 -1.55 1.84 -1.05
CA PHE A 187 -2.03 2.35 0.25
C PHE A 187 -1.79 3.84 0.40
N PHE A 188 -0.63 4.32 -0.02
CA PHE A 188 -0.31 5.73 0.01
C PHE A 188 -1.30 6.54 -0.83
N GLN A 189 -1.54 6.16 -2.09
CA GLN A 189 -2.50 6.84 -2.95
C GLN A 189 -3.95 6.75 -2.46
N ARG A 190 -4.28 5.70 -1.71
CA ARG A 190 -5.62 5.52 -1.13
C ARG A 190 -5.85 6.33 0.13
N PHE A 191 -4.85 6.46 1.00
CA PHE A 191 -5.04 6.94 2.37
C PHE A 191 -4.28 8.22 2.72
N ALA A 192 -3.31 8.62 1.90
CA ALA A 192 -2.57 9.86 2.11
C ALA A 192 -3.25 11.07 1.43
N SER A 193 -4.37 10.92 0.73
CA SER A 193 -5.12 12.08 0.22
C SER A 193 -5.89 12.78 1.33
N ASP A 194 -5.88 14.11 1.36
CA ASP A 194 -6.57 14.89 2.41
C ASP A 194 -8.10 14.72 2.39
N CYS A 195 -8.70 14.30 1.28
CA CYS A 195 -10.15 14.13 1.17
C CYS A 195 -10.67 12.76 1.66
N ASN A 196 -9.80 11.74 1.79
CA ASN A 196 -10.19 10.38 2.16
C ASN A 196 -9.03 9.71 2.89
N THR A 197 -8.99 9.85 4.20
CA THR A 197 -7.88 9.36 5.02
C THR A 197 -8.08 7.90 5.44
N LEU A 198 -7.03 7.30 6.01
CA LEU A 198 -7.16 5.99 6.68
C LEU A 198 -8.18 6.05 7.83
N HIS A 199 -8.24 7.17 8.55
CA HIS A 199 -9.17 7.34 9.66
C HIS A 199 -10.63 7.30 9.18
N ASP A 200 -10.95 8.01 8.10
CA ASP A 200 -12.29 8.00 7.51
C ASP A 200 -12.68 6.60 7.02
N PHE A 201 -11.73 5.87 6.45
CA PHE A 201 -11.95 4.47 6.05
C PHE A 201 -12.25 3.58 7.26
N ILE A 202 -11.51 3.74 8.36
CA ILE A 202 -11.69 2.94 9.58
C ILE A 202 -13.05 3.20 10.23
N ILE A 203 -13.53 4.44 10.23
CA ILE A 203 -14.80 4.79 10.88
C ILE A 203 -15.98 4.46 9.98
N ASN A 204 -15.91 4.79 8.70
CA ASN A 204 -17.08 4.78 7.83
C ASN A 204 -17.22 3.49 7.01
N ILE A 205 -16.12 2.82 6.66
CA ILE A 205 -16.12 1.70 5.72
C ILE A 205 -15.81 0.39 6.44
N LEU A 206 -14.69 0.33 7.17
CA LEU A 206 -14.19 -0.90 7.80
C LEU A 206 -15.23 -1.62 8.70
N PRO A 207 -16.10 -0.95 9.49
CA PRO A 207 -17.04 -1.63 10.36
C PRO A 207 -18.13 -2.43 9.63
N GLN A 208 -18.30 -2.19 8.32
CA GLN A 208 -19.26 -2.91 7.48
C GLN A 208 -18.73 -4.27 7.00
N TYR A 209 -17.47 -4.58 7.30
CA TYR A 209 -16.77 -5.78 6.83
C TYR A 209 -16.11 -6.52 7.99
N SER A 210 -15.86 -7.81 7.81
CA SER A 210 -15.26 -8.66 8.83
C SER A 210 -13.76 -8.40 9.03
N SER A 211 -13.09 -7.85 8.01
CA SER A 211 -11.63 -7.71 7.98
C SER A 211 -11.18 -6.55 7.09
N PHE A 212 -9.91 -6.16 7.26
CA PHE A 212 -9.32 -5.08 6.48
C PHE A 212 -9.19 -5.47 5.00
N GLY A 213 -8.82 -6.72 4.73
CA GLY A 213 -8.70 -7.27 3.39
C GLY A 213 -10.04 -7.34 2.68
N GLU A 214 -11.12 -7.71 3.38
CA GLU A 214 -12.46 -7.71 2.81
C GLU A 214 -12.93 -6.28 2.47
N ALA A 215 -12.74 -5.32 3.38
CA ALA A 215 -13.09 -3.93 3.14
C ALA A 215 -12.34 -3.35 1.93
N LEU A 216 -11.03 -3.61 1.83
CA LEU A 216 -10.21 -3.19 0.69
C LEU A 216 -10.58 -3.89 -0.63
N SER A 217 -10.99 -5.16 -0.56
CA SER A 217 -11.43 -5.93 -1.73
C SER A 217 -12.72 -5.39 -2.35
N ASN A 218 -13.53 -4.70 -1.55
CA ASN A 218 -14.76 -4.03 -1.97
C ASN A 218 -14.57 -2.52 -2.20
N ASP A 219 -13.41 -1.96 -1.86
CA ASP A 219 -13.08 -0.57 -2.15
C ASP A 219 -12.69 -0.40 -3.62
N ILE A 220 -13.61 0.18 -4.40
CA ILE A 220 -13.45 0.38 -5.84
C ILE A 220 -12.17 1.16 -6.16
N TYR A 221 -11.84 2.20 -5.38
CA TYR A 221 -10.65 3.01 -5.68
C TYR A 221 -9.37 2.21 -5.44
N PHE A 222 -9.29 1.47 -4.35
CA PHE A 222 -8.13 0.62 -4.06
C PHE A 222 -7.97 -0.49 -5.11
N MET A 223 -9.05 -1.19 -5.46
CA MET A 223 -9.03 -2.25 -6.48
C MET A 223 -8.67 -1.73 -7.87
N ASN A 224 -9.05 -0.49 -8.16
CA ASN A 224 -8.67 0.24 -9.36
C ASN A 224 -7.16 0.57 -9.40
N LEU A 225 -6.54 0.93 -8.28
CA LEU A 225 -5.09 1.11 -8.23
C LEU A 225 -4.35 -0.19 -8.54
N LEU A 226 -4.79 -1.31 -7.95
CA LEU A 226 -4.18 -2.62 -8.16
C LEU A 226 -4.36 -3.11 -9.61
N SER A 227 -5.55 -2.93 -10.18
CA SER A 227 -5.84 -3.37 -11.54
C SER A 227 -5.06 -2.55 -12.59
N ASN A 228 -4.89 -1.23 -12.39
CA ASN A 228 -4.03 -0.41 -13.24
C ASN A 228 -2.57 -0.87 -13.23
N TYR A 229 -2.05 -1.20 -12.04
CA TYR A 229 -0.71 -1.74 -11.91
C TYR A 229 -0.57 -3.11 -12.60
N LEU A 230 -1.57 -3.98 -12.44
CA LEU A 230 -1.60 -5.29 -13.10
C LEU A 230 -1.54 -5.15 -14.63
N ILE A 231 -2.33 -4.25 -15.22
CA ILE A 231 -2.31 -3.96 -16.67
C ILE A 231 -0.91 -3.58 -17.12
N SER A 232 -0.28 -2.63 -16.41
CA SER A 232 1.06 -2.16 -16.77
C SER A 232 2.13 -3.25 -16.67
N THR A 233 1.95 -4.21 -15.77
CA THR A 233 2.92 -5.27 -15.48
C THR A 233 2.75 -6.48 -16.40
N ILE A 234 1.52 -6.74 -16.87
CA ILE A 234 1.18 -7.88 -17.73
C ILE A 234 1.30 -7.54 -19.23
N ASN A 235 1.71 -6.33 -19.59
CA ASN A 235 1.70 -5.92 -21.01
C ASN A 235 2.86 -6.52 -21.83
N SER A 236 2.58 -7.67 -22.42
CA SER A 236 3.05 -8.18 -23.72
C SER A 236 2.03 -9.23 -24.18
N ASP A 237 1.52 -9.10 -25.41
CA ASP A 237 0.68 -10.05 -26.17
C ASP A 237 -0.84 -9.85 -26.29
N SER A 238 -1.49 -8.80 -25.74
CA SER A 238 -2.87 -8.52 -26.16
C SER A 238 -3.33 -7.07 -26.00
N ARG A 239 -3.32 -6.33 -27.12
CA ARG A 239 -3.97 -5.01 -27.25
C ARG A 239 -5.43 -5.02 -26.79
N LEU A 240 -6.13 -6.16 -26.87
CA LEU A 240 -7.52 -6.29 -26.48
C LEU A 240 -7.71 -6.16 -24.96
N GLN A 241 -6.79 -6.71 -24.16
CA GLN A 241 -6.89 -6.65 -22.70
C GLN A 241 -6.59 -5.24 -22.18
N GLU A 242 -5.67 -4.52 -22.82
CA GLU A 242 -5.41 -3.11 -22.55
C GLU A 242 -6.64 -2.24 -22.90
N ILE A 243 -7.27 -2.48 -24.06
CA ILE A 243 -8.48 -1.76 -24.49
C ILE A 243 -9.66 -2.05 -23.54
N ILE A 244 -9.96 -3.32 -23.26
CA ILE A 244 -11.10 -3.70 -22.41
C ILE A 244 -10.95 -3.14 -21.00
N LEU A 245 -9.74 -3.23 -20.42
CA LEU A 245 -9.52 -2.70 -19.09
C LEU A 245 -9.55 -1.16 -19.08
N LYS A 246 -8.91 -0.47 -20.03
CA LYS A 246 -9.02 1.00 -20.15
C LYS A 246 -10.48 1.45 -20.30
N THR A 247 -11.26 0.78 -21.15
CA THR A 247 -12.68 1.07 -21.36
C THR A 247 -13.51 0.80 -20.11
N ARG A 248 -13.29 -0.32 -19.40
CA ARG A 248 -14.00 -0.61 -18.14
C ARG A 248 -13.65 0.38 -17.03
N PHE A 249 -12.39 0.77 -16.92
CA PHE A 249 -11.95 1.82 -15.99
C PHE A 249 -12.61 3.15 -16.29
N HIS A 250 -12.66 3.55 -17.57
CA HIS A 250 -13.32 4.80 -17.98
C HIS A 250 -14.83 4.73 -17.74
N LEU A 251 -15.48 3.61 -18.04
CA LEU A 251 -16.91 3.43 -17.81
C LEU A 251 -17.25 3.38 -16.31
N GLN A 252 -16.45 2.71 -15.47
CA GLN A 252 -16.66 2.71 -14.02
C GLN A 252 -16.40 4.09 -13.41
N LEU A 253 -15.35 4.81 -13.85
CA LEU A 253 -15.14 6.19 -13.43
C LEU A 253 -16.30 7.07 -13.87
N PHE A 254 -16.78 6.93 -15.11
CA PHE A 254 -17.88 7.72 -15.63
C PHE A 254 -19.19 7.42 -14.88
N SER A 255 -19.53 6.15 -14.65
CA SER A 255 -20.73 5.77 -13.90
C SER A 255 -20.68 6.23 -12.45
N ILE A 256 -19.54 6.10 -11.76
CA ILE A 256 -19.41 6.55 -10.37
C ILE A 256 -19.40 8.09 -10.31
N THR A 257 -18.75 8.76 -11.25
CA THR A 257 -18.75 10.22 -11.34
C THR A 257 -20.15 10.73 -11.66
N ALA A 258 -20.89 10.07 -12.58
CA ALA A 258 -22.26 10.41 -12.91
C ALA A 258 -23.21 10.19 -11.72
N VAL A 259 -23.09 9.09 -10.98
CA VAL A 259 -23.90 8.86 -9.77
C VAL A 259 -23.59 9.87 -8.67
N LYS A 260 -22.31 10.23 -8.49
CA LYS A 260 -21.91 11.27 -7.54
C LYS A 260 -22.40 12.66 -7.96
N LEU A 261 -22.26 13.01 -9.25
CA LEU A 261 -22.78 14.27 -9.78
C LEU A 261 -24.30 14.33 -9.65
N GLN A 262 -25.00 13.22 -9.94
CA GLN A 262 -26.45 13.13 -9.81
C GLN A 262 -26.88 13.36 -8.37
N ARG A 263 -26.24 12.71 -7.38
CA ARG A 263 -26.52 12.96 -5.97
C ARG A 263 -26.26 14.41 -5.55
N GLN A 264 -25.19 15.03 -6.03
CA GLN A 264 -24.88 16.43 -5.75
C GLN A 264 -25.89 17.38 -6.42
N LEU A 265 -26.35 17.07 -7.63
CA LEU A 265 -27.40 17.82 -8.31
C LEU A 265 -28.75 17.66 -7.62
N ASP A 266 -29.07 16.46 -7.14
CA ASP A 266 -30.30 16.19 -6.39
C ASP A 266 -30.29 16.90 -5.03
N GLU A 267 -29.15 16.93 -4.33
CA GLU A 267 -28.96 17.70 -3.08
C GLU A 267 -29.08 19.21 -3.32
N ALA A 268 -28.49 19.73 -4.42
CA ALA A 268 -28.60 21.14 -4.79
C ALA A 268 -30.02 21.54 -5.22
N ASN A 269 -30.72 20.67 -5.94
CA ASN A 269 -32.12 20.87 -6.32
C ASN A 269 -33.05 20.81 -5.11
N MET A 270 -32.80 19.91 -4.15
CA MET A 270 -33.57 19.87 -2.90
C MET A 270 -33.40 21.16 -2.08
N LEU A 271 -32.18 21.70 -2.01
CA LEU A 271 -31.92 23.00 -1.38
C LEU A 271 -32.63 24.16 -2.10
N ALA A 272 -32.67 24.15 -3.44
CA ALA A 272 -33.38 25.18 -4.22
C ALA A 272 -34.91 25.12 -4.01
N SER A 273 -35.48 23.93 -3.84
CA SER A 273 -36.92 23.73 -3.57
C SER A 273 -37.38 23.99 -2.13
N ILE A 274 -36.44 24.20 -1.18
CA ILE A 274 -36.76 24.62 0.20
C ILE A 274 -36.77 26.16 0.34
N THR A 275 -36.24 26.89 -0.64
CA THR A 275 -36.17 28.36 -0.69
C THR A 275 -37.30 29.06 -1.46
N TYR A 276 -38.38 28.34 -1.81
CA TYR A 276 -39.60 28.93 -2.39
C TYR A 276 -40.83 28.66 -1.51
#